data_AF-A0A1M3IF47-F1
#
_entry.id   AF-A0A1M3IF47-F1
#
_cell.length_a   1.000
_cell.length_b   1.000
_cell.length_c   1.000
_cell.angle_alpha   90.00
_cell.angle_beta   90.00
_cell.angle_gamma   90.00
#
_symmetry.space_group_name_H-M   'P 1'
#
loop_
_entity.id
_entity.type
_entity.pdbx_description
1 polymer ?
#
loop_
_entity_poly.entity_id
_entity_poly.type
_entity_poly.pdbx_seq_one_letter_code
_entity_poly.pdbx_strand_id
1 'polypeptide(L)'
;MQHHTDIASPESKKQVGRIWRVFWILLIVTVVEVLLGMYGYQWGMPRGLTNAFFLILTLFKASFIVSVFMHLGDEIRSFLIMVLIPLTLFIWFVIAFLADGGFWLHMNSTAVTR
;
A
#
# COMPACT_ATOMS: atom_id res chain seq x y z
N MET A 1 -24.08 -26.88 -1.96
CA MET A 1 -23.78 -27.23 -0.56
C MET A 1 -23.31 -25.96 0.13
N GLN A 2 -24.23 -25.24 0.78
CA GLN A 2 -23.92 -24.00 1.51
C GLN A 2 -23.25 -24.39 2.83
N HIS A 3 -21.93 -24.30 2.87
CA HIS A 3 -21.15 -24.48 4.09
C HIS A 3 -21.24 -23.16 4.87
N HIS A 4 -22.28 -23.03 5.70
CA HIS A 4 -22.35 -21.95 6.68
C HIS A 4 -21.21 -22.18 7.67
N THR A 5 -20.11 -21.45 7.50
CA THR A 5 -19.05 -21.41 8.49
C THR A 5 -19.64 -20.81 9.75
N ASP A 6 -19.89 -21.66 10.74
CA ASP A 6 -20.38 -21.25 12.03
C ASP A 6 -19.47 -20.17 12.61
N ILE A 7 -20.00 -18.95 12.69
CA ILE A 7 -19.45 -17.80 13.43
C ILE A 7 -19.13 -18.13 14.90
N ALA A 8 -19.59 -19.28 15.40
CA ALA A 8 -19.32 -19.81 16.72
C ALA A 8 -18.14 -20.81 16.79
N SER A 9 -17.46 -21.13 15.68
CA SER A 9 -16.30 -22.02 15.69
C SER A 9 -15.13 -21.42 16.51
N PRO A 10 -14.35 -22.25 17.22
CA PRO A 10 -13.24 -21.77 18.05
C PRO A 10 -12.14 -21.04 17.26
N GLU A 11 -12.06 -21.29 15.95
CA GLU A 11 -11.05 -20.66 15.07
C GLU A 11 -11.38 -19.21 14.74
N SER A 12 -12.65 -18.90 14.42
CA SER A 12 -13.10 -17.53 14.14
C SER A 12 -12.94 -16.61 15.35
N LYS A 13 -13.24 -17.11 16.55
CA LYS A 13 -13.07 -16.34 17.80
C LYS A 13 -11.61 -15.98 18.09
N LYS A 14 -10.66 -16.86 17.75
CA LYS A 14 -9.22 -16.57 17.88
C LYS A 14 -8.77 -15.44 16.94
N GLN A 15 -9.28 -15.43 15.71
CA GLN A 15 -8.95 -14.39 14.73
C GLN A 15 -9.47 -13.01 15.16
N VAL A 16 -10.73 -12.93 15.62
CA VAL A 16 -11.31 -11.68 16.15
C VAL A 16 -10.56 -11.20 17.39
N GLY A 17 -10.15 -12.10 18.29
CA GLY A 17 -9.35 -11.76 19.46
C GLY A 17 -7.97 -11.19 19.12
N ARG A 18 -7.32 -11.72 18.07
CA ARG A 18 -6.03 -11.21 17.57
C ARG A 18 -6.19 -9.79 16.98
N ILE A 19 -7.24 -9.55 16.23
CA ILE A 19 -7.57 -8.24 15.66
C ILE A 19 -7.75 -7.20 16.76
N TRP A 20 -8.53 -7.52 17.80
CA TRP A 20 -8.76 -6.61 18.92
C TRP A 20 -7.48 -6.25 19.66
N ARG A 21 -6.58 -7.22 19.88
CA ARG A 21 -5.28 -6.97 20.50
C ARG A 21 -4.43 -6.00 19.68
N VAL A 22 -4.37 -6.19 18.36
CA VAL A 22 -3.62 -5.34 17.45
C VAL A 22 -4.21 -3.93 17.35
N PHE A 23 -5.54 -3.83 17.31
CA PHE A 23 -6.25 -2.55 17.34
C PHE A 23 -5.84 -1.71 18.55
N TRP A 24 -5.82 -2.30 19.76
CA TRP A 24 -5.42 -1.57 20.97
C TRP A 24 -3.96 -1.13 20.95
N ILE A 25 -3.04 -1.97 20.47
CA ILE A 25 -1.62 -1.61 20.34
C ILE A 25 -1.47 -0.41 19.41
N LEU A 26 -2.11 -0.46 18.25
CA LEU A 26 -2.06 0.60 17.25
C LEU A 26 -2.70 1.90 17.75
N LEU A 27 -3.83 1.79 18.47
CA LEU A 27 -4.52 2.93 19.06
C LEU A 27 -3.63 3.64 20.08
N ILE A 28 -3.00 2.88 21.00
CA ILE A 28 -2.09 3.46 22.00
C ILE A 28 -0.90 4.13 21.33
N VAL A 29 -0.25 3.45 20.35
CA VAL A 29 0.86 4.04 19.59
C VAL A 29 0.45 5.34 18.90
N THR A 30 -0.74 5.38 18.29
CA THR A 30 -1.24 6.56 17.58
C THR A 30 -1.53 7.72 18.54
N VAL A 31 -2.14 7.43 19.70
CA VAL A 31 -2.37 8.44 20.74
C VAL A 31 -1.04 9.01 21.24
N VAL A 32 -0.06 8.15 21.53
CA VAL A 32 1.29 8.59 21.96
C VAL A 32 1.98 9.43 20.88
N GLU A 33 1.88 9.02 19.61
CA GLU A 33 2.45 9.73 18.46
C GLU A 33 1.86 11.15 18.31
N VAL A 34 0.53 11.30 18.44
CA VAL A 34 -0.14 12.61 18.36
C VAL A 34 0.21 13.48 19.57
N LEU A 35 0.26 12.91 20.78
CA LEU A 35 0.69 13.64 21.98
C LEU A 35 2.14 14.12 21.86
N LEU A 36 3.05 13.28 21.35
CA LEU A 36 4.43 13.69 21.06
C LEU A 36 4.52 14.74 19.96
N GLY A 37 3.65 14.69 18.94
CA GLY A 37 3.55 15.73 17.93
C GLY A 37 3.06 17.07 18.48
N MET A 38 2.07 17.06 19.38
CA MET A 38 1.50 18.27 20.00
C MET A 38 2.43 18.87 21.07
N TYR A 39 2.98 18.04 21.96
CA TYR A 39 3.73 18.49 23.13
C TYR A 39 5.26 18.43 22.93
N GLY A 40 5.77 17.73 21.91
CA GLY A 40 7.21 17.58 21.67
C GLY A 40 7.93 18.90 21.40
N TYR A 41 7.22 19.91 20.86
CA TYR A 41 7.77 21.26 20.71
C TYR A 41 7.99 21.95 22.08
N GLN A 42 7.11 21.69 23.05
CA GLN A 42 7.24 22.26 24.40
C GLN A 42 8.40 21.63 25.19
N TRP A 43 8.83 20.43 24.81
CA TRP A 43 9.98 19.73 25.39
C TRP A 43 11.32 20.04 24.69
N GLY A 44 11.36 21.05 23.80
CA GLY A 44 12.59 21.51 23.15
C GLY A 44 13.08 20.59 22.03
N MET A 45 12.23 19.70 21.52
CA MET A 45 12.61 18.78 20.45
C MET A 45 12.70 19.53 19.10
N PRO A 46 13.80 19.37 18.34
CA PRO A 46 13.92 20.03 17.04
C PRO A 46 12.88 19.49 16.05
N ARG A 47 12.23 20.40 15.31
CA ARG A 47 11.11 20.09 14.39
C ARG A 47 11.45 18.95 13.40
N GLY A 48 12.70 18.90 12.93
CA GLY A 48 13.16 17.84 12.03
C GLY A 48 13.13 16.45 12.66
N LEU A 49 13.48 16.33 13.94
CA LEU A 49 13.50 15.04 14.64
C LEU A 49 12.08 14.55 14.94
N THR A 50 11.19 15.44 15.38
CA THR A 50 9.77 15.12 15.60
C THR A 50 9.09 14.68 14.31
N ASN A 51 9.35 15.37 13.19
CA ASN A 51 8.79 15.02 11.88
C ASN A 51 9.33 13.68 11.37
N ALA A 52 10.64 13.43 11.49
CA ALA A 52 11.25 12.17 11.10
C ALA A 52 10.70 10.99 11.93
N PHE A 53 10.57 11.19 13.24
CA PHE A 53 9.97 10.21 14.15
C PHE A 53 8.51 9.89 13.76
N PHE A 54 7.71 10.93 13.48
CA PHE A 54 6.32 10.78 13.04
C PHE A 54 6.21 10.02 11.72
N LEU A 55 7.12 10.30 10.78
CA LEU A 55 7.18 9.61 9.48
C LEU A 55 7.51 8.12 9.66
N ILE A 56 8.52 7.80 10.48
CA ILE A 56 8.97 6.43 10.71
C ILE A 56 7.88 5.62 11.43
N LEU A 57 7.29 6.15 12.50
CA LEU A 57 6.18 5.47 13.18
C LEU A 57 4.95 5.33 12.27
N THR A 58 4.71 6.30 11.39
CA THR A 58 3.62 6.22 10.41
C THR A 58 3.83 5.10 9.38
N LEU A 59 5.08 4.89 8.94
CA LEU A 59 5.41 3.74 8.09
C LEU A 59 5.29 2.43 8.88
N PHE A 60 5.81 2.39 10.11
CA PHE A 60 5.75 1.20 10.96
C PHE A 60 4.31 0.75 11.24
N LYS A 61 3.42 1.68 11.62
CA LYS A 61 2.00 1.35 11.85
C LYS A 61 1.32 0.87 10.58
N ALA A 62 1.63 1.46 9.42
CA ALA A 62 1.08 1.01 8.14
C ALA A 62 1.53 -0.43 7.82
N SER A 63 2.82 -0.75 7.98
CA SER A 63 3.32 -2.11 7.81
C SER A 63 2.68 -3.10 8.79
N PHE A 64 2.48 -2.70 10.05
CA PHE A 64 1.83 -3.54 11.06
C PHE A 64 0.36 -3.82 10.70
N ILE A 65 -0.39 -2.81 10.25
CA ILE A 65 -1.77 -2.96 9.78
C ILE A 65 -1.83 -3.90 8.57
N VAL A 66 -0.96 -3.69 7.57
CA VAL A 66 -0.93 -4.49 6.35
C VAL A 66 -0.55 -5.96 6.64
N SER A 67 0.29 -6.23 7.62
CA SER A 67 0.64 -7.61 7.99
C SER A 67 -0.45 -8.35 8.76
N VAL A 68 -1.36 -7.64 9.44
CA VAL A 68 -2.34 -8.24 10.37
C VAL A 68 -3.77 -8.22 9.83
N PHE A 69 -4.20 -7.10 9.25
CA PHE A 69 -5.59 -6.92 8.78
C PHE A 69 -5.76 -7.30 7.33
N MET A 70 -4.76 -6.95 6.54
CA MET A 70 -4.61 -7.48 5.22
C MET A 70 -3.96 -8.85 5.40
N HIS A 71 -4.61 -9.91 4.95
CA HIS A 71 -4.02 -11.26 4.87
C HIS A 71 -2.86 -11.33 3.84
N LEU A 72 -2.20 -10.20 3.60
CA LEU A 72 -1.25 -9.95 2.52
C LEU A 72 0.05 -10.74 2.72
N GLY A 73 0.36 -11.22 3.93
CA GLY A 73 1.53 -12.10 4.14
C GLY A 73 1.49 -13.36 3.26
N ASP A 74 0.32 -13.94 3.06
CA ASP A 74 0.13 -15.12 2.21
C ASP A 74 -0.31 -14.76 0.77
N GLU A 75 -0.88 -13.56 0.57
CA GLU A 75 -1.45 -13.13 -0.72
C GLU A 75 -0.67 -12.04 -1.47
N ILE A 76 0.49 -11.59 -0.98
CA ILE A 76 1.35 -10.60 -1.69
C ILE A 76 1.60 -11.05 -3.13
N ARG A 77 1.74 -12.34 -3.40
CA ARG A 77 1.87 -12.86 -4.77
C ARG A 77 0.64 -12.57 -5.63
N SER A 78 -0.58 -12.77 -5.12
CA SER A 78 -1.81 -12.46 -5.86
C SER A 78 -1.99 -10.97 -6.08
N PHE A 79 -1.70 -10.15 -5.07
CA PHE A 79 -1.74 -8.69 -5.21
C PHE A 79 -0.71 -8.18 -6.22
N LEU A 80 0.51 -8.71 -6.15
CA LEU A 80 1.59 -8.36 -7.05
C LEU A 80 1.24 -8.76 -8.48
N ILE A 81 0.72 -9.96 -8.74
CA ILE A 81 0.26 -10.39 -10.06
C ILE A 81 -0.88 -9.51 -10.58
N MET A 82 -1.85 -9.14 -9.73
CA MET A 82 -2.97 -8.27 -10.09
C MET A 82 -2.51 -6.87 -10.53
N VAL A 83 -1.45 -6.34 -9.93
CA VAL A 83 -0.90 -5.02 -10.28
C VAL A 83 0.10 -5.10 -11.43
N LEU A 84 0.97 -6.11 -11.46
CA LEU A 84 2.06 -6.21 -12.44
C LEU A 84 1.57 -6.55 -13.85
N ILE A 85 0.52 -7.37 -13.99
CA ILE A 85 -0.06 -7.71 -15.30
C ILE A 85 -0.58 -6.47 -16.03
N PRO A 86 -1.51 -5.67 -15.47
CA PRO A 86 -2.00 -4.47 -16.16
C PRO A 86 -0.91 -3.41 -16.35
N LEU A 87 0.03 -3.29 -15.40
CA LEU A 87 1.15 -2.35 -15.54
C LEU A 87 2.10 -2.73 -16.70
N THR A 88 2.42 -4.02 -16.83
CA THR A 88 3.29 -4.52 -17.91
C THR A 88 2.63 -4.32 -19.27
N LEU A 89 1.32 -4.62 -19.37
CA LEU A 89 0.55 -4.42 -20.59
C LEU A 89 0.48 -2.92 -20.94
N PHE A 90 0.34 -2.04 -19.97
CA PHE A 90 0.36 -0.59 -20.17
C PHE A 90 1.71 -0.09 -20.70
N ILE A 91 2.83 -0.51 -20.11
CA ILE A 91 4.18 -0.14 -20.58
C ILE A 91 4.42 -0.62 -22.01
N TRP A 92 4.04 -1.87 -22.31
CA TRP A 92 4.12 -2.41 -23.66
C TRP A 92 3.28 -1.60 -24.66
N PHE A 93 2.07 -1.19 -24.26
CA PHE A 93 1.18 -0.37 -25.08
C PHE A 93 1.81 0.98 -25.42
N VAL A 94 2.41 1.67 -24.44
CA VAL A 94 3.11 2.94 -24.68
C VAL A 94 4.22 2.78 -25.72
N ILE A 95 5.03 1.72 -25.62
CA ILE A 95 6.10 1.45 -26.57
C ILE A 95 5.54 1.18 -27.98
N ALA A 96 4.48 0.38 -28.09
CA ALA A 96 3.85 0.07 -29.36
C ALA A 96 3.30 1.32 -30.07
N PHE A 97 2.61 2.21 -29.32
CA PHE A 97 2.09 3.47 -29.87
C PHE A 97 3.21 4.43 -30.28
N LEU A 98 4.31 4.48 -29.55
CA LEU A 98 5.46 5.31 -29.93
C LEU A 98 6.12 4.81 -31.24
N ALA A 99 6.26 3.49 -31.38
CA ALA A 99 6.80 2.88 -32.60
C ALA A 99 5.89 3.12 -33.81
N ASP A 100 4.58 2.92 -33.65
CA ASP A 100 3.58 3.15 -34.72
C ASP A 100 3.50 4.63 -35.11
N GLY A 101 3.51 5.55 -34.13
CA GLY A 101 3.56 6.99 -34.38
C GLY A 101 4.84 7.42 -35.10
N GLY A 102 5.99 6.85 -34.75
CA GLY A 102 7.26 7.10 -35.43
C GLY A 102 7.26 6.61 -36.88
N PHE A 103 6.67 5.44 -37.14
CA PHE A 103 6.50 4.89 -38.48
C PHE A 103 5.56 5.74 -39.35
N TRP A 104 4.43 6.18 -38.81
CA TRP A 104 3.49 7.06 -39.49
C TRP A 104 4.14 8.40 -39.89
N LEU A 105 4.90 9.00 -38.98
CA LEU A 105 5.66 10.22 -39.24
C LEU A 105 6.66 10.03 -40.39
N HIS A 106 7.40 8.92 -40.39
CA HIS A 106 8.34 8.59 -41.45
C HIS A 106 7.66 8.48 -42.81
N MET A 107 6.53 7.76 -42.89
CA MET A 107 5.74 7.63 -44.12
C MET A 107 5.26 8.98 -44.65
N ASN A 108 4.67 9.82 -43.79
CA ASN A 108 4.16 11.13 -44.19
C ASN A 108 5.28 12.06 -44.71
N SER A 109 6.45 12.07 -44.04
CA SER A 109 7.59 12.87 -44.49
C SER A 109 8.17 12.42 -45.84
N THR A 110 8.17 11.11 -46.12
CA THR A 110 8.63 10.57 -47.41
C THR A 110 7.63 10.75 -48.55
N ALA A 111 6.33 10.83 -48.25
CA ALA A 111 5.29 11.07 -49.26
C ALA A 111 5.25 12.52 -49.75
N VAL A 112 5.60 13.49 -48.88
CA VAL A 112 5.63 14.93 -49.22
C VAL A 112 6.86 15.33 -50.04
N THR A 113 7.93 14.54 -50.00
CA THR A 113 9.20 14.82 -50.71
C THR A 113 9.28 14.22 -52.13
N ARG A 114 8.18 13.67 -52.65
CA ARG A 114 8.03 13.17 -54.02
C ARG A 114 7.01 13.99 -54.79
#